data_AF-A0A2E4V399-F1
#
_entry.id   AF-A0A2E4V399-F1
#
_cell.length_a   1.000
_cell.length_b   1.000
_cell.length_c   1.000
_cell.angle_alpha   90.00
_cell.angle_beta   90.00
_cell.angle_gamma   90.00
#
_symmetry.space_group_name_H-M   'P 1'
#
loop_
_entity.id
_entity.type
_entity.pdbx_description
1 polymer ?
#
loop_
_entity_poly.entity_id
_entity_poly.type
_entity_poly.pdbx_seq_one_letter_code
_entity_poly.pdbx_strand_id
1 'polypeptide(L)'
;MEMYEMFACKHMDYGLNNIALGGDLTNSEDKKFSLTGLAIRLTDKISRLKNLLINGKNYVKGEGMEDTFIDIANYGIIGLLVGRDKWKK
;
A
#
# COMPACT_ATOMS: atom_id res chain seq x y z
N MET A 1 6.24 15.14 -12.72
CA MET A 1 7.02 13.97 -13.19
C MET A 1 7.59 13.22 -11.98
N GLU A 2 8.22 13.94 -11.05
CA GLU A 2 8.78 13.42 -9.79
C GLU A 2 7.83 12.53 -8.97
N MET A 3 6.59 12.97 -8.67
CA MET A 3 5.64 12.13 -7.91
C MET A 3 5.23 10.84 -8.63
N TYR A 4 5.17 10.86 -9.97
CA TYR A 4 4.83 9.68 -10.75
C TYR A 4 5.99 8.68 -10.77
N GLU A 5 7.22 9.15 -10.90
CA GLU A 5 8.44 8.33 -10.83
C GLU A 5 8.62 7.73 -9.43
N MET A 6 8.38 8.52 -8.39
CA MET A 6 8.44 8.06 -7.00
C MET A 6 7.34 7.03 -6.69
N PHE A 7 6.12 7.25 -7.21
CA PHE A 7 5.04 6.26 -7.20
C PHE A 7 5.48 4.98 -7.91
N ALA A 8 6.00 5.06 -9.14
CA ALA A 8 6.38 3.90 -9.94
C ALA A 8 7.52 3.09 -9.31
N CYS A 9 8.56 3.75 -8.79
CA CYS A 9 9.68 3.10 -8.09
C CYS A 9 9.19 2.35 -6.84
N LYS A 10 8.43 3.01 -5.95
CA LYS A 10 7.87 2.36 -4.75
C LYS A 10 6.87 1.27 -5.11
N HIS A 11 6.06 1.47 -6.16
CA HIS A 11 5.11 0.47 -6.65
C HIS A 11 5.80 -0.85 -7.05
N MET A 12 6.98 -0.77 -7.68
CA MET A 12 7.78 -1.95 -7.99
C MET A 12 8.31 -2.67 -6.73
N ASP A 13 8.65 -1.93 -5.67
CA ASP A 13 9.15 -2.50 -4.41
C ASP A 13 8.07 -3.26 -3.61
N TYR A 14 6.80 -2.83 -3.65
CA TYR A 14 5.70 -3.64 -3.07
C TYR A 14 5.45 -4.94 -3.85
N GLY A 15 6.09 -5.05 -5.02
CA GLY A 15 6.51 -6.29 -5.68
C GLY A 15 5.56 -7.45 -5.46
N LEU A 16 4.64 -7.62 -6.41
CA LEU A 16 4.01 -8.85 -6.97
C LEU A 16 3.81 -10.10 -6.08
N ASN A 17 4.74 -10.42 -5.19
CA ASN A 17 4.76 -11.55 -4.27
C ASN A 17 4.06 -11.27 -2.93
N ASN A 18 4.03 -10.02 -2.42
CA ASN A 18 3.51 -9.74 -1.08
C ASN A 18 2.01 -9.38 -1.04
N ILE A 19 1.42 -9.08 -2.20
CA ILE A 19 -0.01 -8.73 -2.32
C ILE A 19 -0.90 -9.98 -2.38
N ALA A 20 -0.47 -11.00 -3.12
CA ALA A 20 -1.20 -12.25 -3.23
C ALA A 20 -1.16 -13.09 -1.94
N LEU A 21 -0.25 -12.77 -1.01
CA LEU A 21 -0.06 -13.49 0.26
C LEU A 21 0.09 -15.01 0.08
N GLY A 22 0.65 -15.44 -1.07
CA GLY A 22 0.80 -16.85 -1.43
C GLY A 22 -0.44 -17.52 -2.06
N GLY A 23 -1.56 -16.81 -2.21
CA GLY A 23 -2.79 -17.31 -2.82
C GLY A 23 -2.94 -16.97 -4.32
N ASP A 24 -4.02 -17.47 -4.93
CA ASP A 24 -4.40 -17.20 -6.31
C ASP A 24 -5.44 -16.08 -6.38
N LEU A 25 -5.07 -14.91 -6.89
CA LEU A 25 -5.97 -13.75 -6.99
C LEU A 25 -7.12 -13.92 -8.00
N THR A 26 -7.14 -14.99 -8.79
CA THR A 26 -8.31 -15.38 -9.60
C THR A 26 -9.39 -16.07 -8.76
N ASN A 27 -9.02 -16.63 -7.60
CA ASN A 27 -9.95 -17.16 -6.62
C ASN A 27 -10.53 -16.03 -5.77
N SER A 28 -11.85 -16.04 -5.59
CA SER A 28 -12.59 -15.01 -4.84
C SER A 28 -12.20 -14.92 -3.36
N GLU A 29 -11.89 -16.06 -2.74
CA GLU A 29 -11.50 -16.13 -1.32
C GLU A 29 -10.10 -15.56 -1.09
N ASP A 30 -9.13 -15.98 -1.90
CA ASP A 30 -7.76 -15.46 -1.85
C ASP A 30 -7.70 -13.97 -2.22
N LYS A 31 -8.52 -13.53 -3.18
CA LYS A 31 -8.69 -12.12 -3.50
C LYS A 31 -9.24 -11.33 -2.32
N LYS A 32 -10.26 -11.84 -1.63
CA LYS A 32 -10.81 -11.21 -0.42
C LYS A 32 -9.75 -11.14 0.67
N PHE A 33 -9.00 -12.22 0.88
CA PHE A 33 -7.91 -12.28 1.85
C PHE A 33 -6.81 -11.25 1.55
N SER A 34 -6.41 -11.14 0.28
CA SER A 34 -5.47 -10.11 -0.20
C SER A 34 -5.97 -8.69 0.08
N LEU A 35 -7.23 -8.39 -0.26
CA LEU A 35 -7.85 -7.08 0.00
C LEU A 35 -7.95 -6.79 1.50
N THR A 36 -8.23 -7.79 2.34
CA THR A 36 -8.19 -7.65 3.81
C THR A 36 -6.78 -7.32 4.29
N GLY A 37 -5.74 -7.99 3.76
CA GLY A 37 -4.34 -7.68 4.07
C GLY A 37 -3.94 -6.27 3.66
N LEU A 38 -4.46 -5.77 2.53
CA LEU A 38 -4.27 -4.37 2.11
C LEU A 38 -4.97 -3.38 3.05
N ALA A 39 -6.19 -3.68 3.49
CA ALA A 39 -6.93 -2.83 4.43
C ALA A 39 -6.21 -2.71 5.79
N ILE A 40 -5.61 -3.80 6.28
CA ILE A 40 -4.81 -3.79 7.51
C ILE A 40 -3.58 -2.89 7.35
N ARG A 41 -2.84 -3.03 6.24
CA ARG A 41 -1.67 -2.17 5.94
C ARG A 41 -2.05 -0.70 5.83
N LEU A 42 -3.17 -0.37 5.19
CA LEU A 42 -3.69 1.00 5.13
C LEU A 42 -4.02 1.53 6.53
N THR A 43 -4.66 0.72 7.37
CA THR A 43 -5.03 1.11 8.74
C THR A 43 -3.80 1.43 9.58
N ASP A 44 -2.74 0.63 9.47
CA ASP A 44 -1.46 0.90 10.13
C ASP A 44 -0.86 2.26 9.68
N LYS A 45 -0.79 2.50 8.37
CA LYS A 45 -0.27 3.77 7.82
C LYS A 45 -1.10 4.99 8.21
N ILE A 46 -2.43 4.88 8.23
CA ILE A 46 -3.31 5.96 8.70
C ILE A 46 -3.08 6.24 10.19
N SER A 47 -2.94 5.19 11.00
CA SER A 47 -2.69 5.33 12.45
C SER A 47 -1.35 6.01 12.70
N ARG A 48 -0.32 5.64 11.94
CA ARG A 48 0.98 6.31 11.95
C ARG A 48 0.87 7.79 11.54
N LEU A 49 0.17 8.09 10.45
CA LEU A 49 -0.01 9.46 9.98
C LEU A 49 -0.70 10.32 11.04
N LYS A 50 -1.74 9.80 11.68
CA LYS A 50 -2.41 10.47 12.82
C LYS A 50 -1.43 10.76 13.96
N ASN A 51 -0.61 9.79 14.34
CA ASN A 51 0.39 9.98 15.38
C ASN A 51 1.42 11.05 15.02
N LEU A 52 1.87 11.11 13.75
CA LEU A 52 2.79 12.15 13.27
C LEU A 52 2.15 13.53 13.32
N LEU A 53 0.88 13.66 12.91
CA LEU A 53 0.14 14.93 12.93
C LEU A 53 -0.09 15.46 14.35
N ILE A 54 -0.39 14.57 15.30
CA ILE A 54 -0.69 14.95 16.69
C ILE A 54 0.59 15.26 17.47
N ASN A 55 1.63 14.44 17.32
CA ASN A 55 2.83 14.51 18.17
C ASN A 55 3.99 15.29 17.53
N GLY A 56 3.88 15.65 16.25
CA GLY A 56 4.85 16.49 15.52
C GLY A 56 6.27 15.92 15.40
N LYS A 57 6.50 14.68 15.82
CA LYS A 57 7.84 14.10 15.94
C LYS A 57 7.95 12.86 15.07
N ASN A 58 8.82 12.98 14.08
CA ASN A 58 9.14 11.93 13.14
C ASN A 58 10.50 11.35 13.51
N TYR A 59 10.50 10.22 14.20
CA TYR A 59 11.72 9.64 14.79
C TYR A 59 12.46 8.66 13.86
N VAL A 60 11.92 8.38 12.68
CA VAL A 60 12.46 7.37 11.75
C VAL A 60 12.67 7.99 10.36
N LYS A 61 13.90 7.88 9.83
CA LYS A 61 14.27 8.37 8.50
C LYS A 61 13.59 7.50 7.44
N GLY A 62 12.90 8.12 6.47
CA GLY A 62 12.18 7.43 5.39
C GLY A 62 10.77 6.96 5.75
N GLU A 63 10.22 7.44 6.87
CA GLU A 63 8.83 7.17 7.25
C GLU A 63 8.09 8.43 7.71
N GLY A 64 8.38 9.55 7.04
CA GLY A 64 7.69 10.80 7.29
C GLY A 64 6.28 10.87 6.75
N MET A 65 5.66 12.05 6.91
CA MET A 65 4.30 12.27 6.43
C MET A 65 4.20 12.03 4.92
N GLU A 66 5.16 12.53 4.16
CA GLU A 66 5.23 12.33 2.70
C GLU A 66 5.35 10.85 2.33
N ASP A 67 6.31 10.11 2.91
CA ASP A 67 6.43 8.66 2.72
C ASP A 67 5.12 7.93 3.07
N THR A 68 4.46 8.35 4.15
CA THR A 68 3.20 7.74 4.59
C THR A 68 2.05 8.01 3.62
N PHE A 69 1.97 9.21 3.04
CA PHE A 69 0.99 9.52 1.99
C PHE A 69 1.26 8.72 0.72
N ILE A 70 2.53 8.56 0.33
CA ILE A 70 2.93 7.73 -0.81
C ILE A 70 2.53 6.27 -0.58
N ASP A 71 2.78 5.71 0.61
CA ASP A 71 2.36 4.36 0.99
C ASP A 71 0.83 4.19 0.84
N ILE A 72 0.05 5.14 1.38
CA ILE A 72 -1.42 5.11 1.32
C ILE A 72 -1.92 5.14 -0.12
N ALA A 73 -1.37 6.04 -0.95
CA ALA A 73 -1.73 6.14 -2.36
C ALA A 73 -1.40 4.84 -3.12
N ASN A 74 -0.21 4.27 -2.88
CA ASN A 74 0.21 3.01 -3.47
C ASN A 74 -0.72 1.86 -3.10
N TYR A 75 -1.04 1.67 -1.81
CA TYR A 75 -1.96 0.62 -1.39
C TYR A 75 -3.37 0.81 -1.94
N GLY A 76 -3.83 2.06 -2.07
CA GLY A 76 -5.12 2.36 -2.72
C GLY A 76 -5.15 1.92 -4.18
N ILE A 77 -4.10 2.22 -4.95
CA ILE A 77 -4.00 1.83 -6.36
C ILE A 77 -3.88 0.30 -6.49
N ILE A 78 -3.09 -0.35 -5.65
CA ILE A 78 -2.98 -1.82 -5.61
C ILE A 78 -4.35 -2.44 -5.32
N GLY A 79 -5.09 -1.93 -4.33
CA GLY A 79 -6.44 -2.40 -3.99
C GLY A 79 -7.42 -2.27 -5.14
N LEU A 80 -7.35 -1.17 -5.90
CA LEU A 80 -8.15 -0.99 -7.12
C LEU A 80 -7.77 -1.99 -8.21
N LEU A 81 -6.48 -2.27 -8.41
CA LEU A 81 -6.01 -3.24 -9.41
C LEU A 81 -6.43 -4.67 -9.06
N VAL A 82 -6.25 -5.08 -7.80
CA VAL A 82 -6.69 -6.40 -7.31
C VAL A 82 -8.21 -6.50 -7.40
N GLY A 83 -8.94 -5.51 -6.87
CA GLY A 83 -10.41 -5.48 -6.88
C GLY A 83 -11.02 -5.57 -8.28
N ARG A 84 -10.34 -5.01 -9.30
CA ARG A 84 -10.77 -5.01 -10.71
C ARG A 84 -10.18 -6.14 -11.56
N ASP A 85 -9.48 -7.10 -10.96
CA ASP A 85 -8.85 -8.23 -11.69
C ASP A 85 -7.85 -7.75 -12.76
N LYS A 86 -7.14 -6.65 -12.45
CA LYS A 86 -6.12 -6.00 -13.27
C LYS A 86 -4.71 -6.12 -12.69
N TRP A 87 -4.55 -6.82 -11.57
CA TRP A 87 -3.24 -7.06 -10.98
C TRP A 87 -2.43 -8.06 -11.82
N LYS A 88 -1.16 -7.75 -12.11
CA LYS A 88 -0.25 -8.50 -13.00
C LYS A 88 -0.70 -8.68 -14.46
N LYS A 89 -1.68 -7.89 -14.93
CA LYS A 89 -2.04 -7.81 -16.35
C LYS A 89 -1.25 -6.73 -17.07
#